data_AF-A0AAD7W080-F1
#
_entry.id   AF-A0AAD7W080-F1
#
_cell.length_a   1.000
_cell.length_b   1.000
_cell.length_c   1.000
_cell.angle_alpha   90.00
_cell.angle_beta   90.00
_cell.angle_gamma   90.00
#
_symmetry.space_group_name_H-M   'P 1'
#
loop_
_entity.id
_entity.type
_entity.pdbx_description
1 polymer ?
#
loop_
_entity_poly.entity_id
_entity_poly.type
_entity_poly.pdbx_seq_one_letter_code
_entity_poly.pdbx_strand_id
1 'polypeptide(L)'
;MRGSTPLDVAAASCIDNNELALALQEQDLEKVVTYLAGCGLQSCPMLLSKGYPDIGWNPCGGERYLDFLRFAVFVNGESVEENANVVVRLLIRRPECFGPALRGEGGNGLLAAIEEAIKISEDPARDGPTVKKDRRFPMFGGEEQQEENRVHLGNAIMSFYSALIDLLGRCAPEMHQLIQAGKGEALRIRAILRSLVPIEDLVGVISLPVHIPALGKDGGSIIEPKMSASFVPDHKASMVLFLDRVYGIENQDFLLHVLEVGFLPDMRAAASLDTIAFSTTEMALALNRYLCTAVLPLLTKCAPLFAGTDHRAIMIDSMLHTIYRLSRGRALTKAQRDVIEDCLMSLCKSVTPHARVCVCVCVCVCVCVSVLVSVSAALIPTVLVLRSLISLSLSLSLSLSLSLSLSLSLSL
;
A
#
# COMPACT_ATOMS: atom_id res chain seq x y z
N MET A 1 -7.92 -21.41 14.24
CA MET A 1 -9.26 -20.80 14.09
C MET A 1 -9.03 -19.33 13.84
N ARG A 2 -9.68 -18.73 12.83
CA ARG A 2 -9.76 -17.27 12.70
C ARG A 2 -10.88 -16.79 13.64
N GLY A 3 -10.63 -15.72 14.38
CA GLY A 3 -11.54 -15.22 15.43
C GLY A 3 -10.76 -14.45 16.51
N SER A 4 -11.48 -13.84 17.45
CA SER A 4 -10.88 -13.07 18.53
C SER A 4 -9.99 -13.96 19.41
N THR A 5 -8.77 -13.49 19.62
CA THR A 5 -7.79 -14.12 20.51
C THR A 5 -7.54 -13.25 21.73
N PRO A 6 -7.03 -13.83 22.83
CA PRO A 6 -6.61 -13.03 23.98
C PRO A 6 -5.58 -11.95 23.63
N LEU A 7 -4.74 -12.19 22.60
CA LEU A 7 -3.78 -11.21 22.11
C LEU A 7 -4.47 -10.02 21.43
N ASP A 8 -5.56 -10.25 20.70
CA ASP A 8 -6.34 -9.17 20.06
C ASP A 8 -6.99 -8.26 21.10
N VAL A 9 -7.40 -8.81 22.25
CA VAL A 9 -7.93 -8.02 23.38
C VAL A 9 -6.85 -7.15 24.01
N ALA A 10 -5.63 -7.70 24.15
CA ALA A 10 -4.48 -6.93 24.64
C ALA A 10 -4.10 -5.81 23.65
N ALA A 11 -4.07 -6.11 22.35
CA ALA A 11 -3.85 -5.14 21.29
C ALA A 11 -4.90 -4.02 21.32
N ALA A 12 -6.19 -4.38 21.35
CA ALA A 12 -7.30 -3.42 21.38
C ALA A 12 -7.26 -2.46 22.58
N SER A 13 -6.65 -2.89 23.69
CA SER A 13 -6.47 -2.02 24.86
C SER A 13 -5.44 -0.91 24.62
N CYS A 14 -4.53 -1.08 23.66
CA CYS A 14 -3.44 -0.13 23.36
C CYS A 14 -3.72 0.77 22.14
N ILE A 15 -4.56 0.34 21.19
CA ILE A 15 -4.71 0.95 19.83
C ILE A 15 -4.98 2.46 19.83
N ASP A 16 -5.76 2.97 20.79
CA ASP A 16 -6.13 4.38 20.88
C ASP A 16 -5.79 5.00 22.24
N ASN A 17 -4.87 4.38 23.00
CA ASN A 17 -4.57 4.79 24.37
C ASN A 17 -3.07 5.00 24.60
N ASN A 18 -2.65 6.26 24.49
CA ASN A 18 -1.26 6.68 24.71
C ASN A 18 -0.77 6.36 26.14
N GLU A 19 -1.64 6.47 27.16
CA GLU A 19 -1.24 6.20 28.55
C GLU A 19 -0.93 4.72 28.76
N LEU A 20 -1.75 3.83 28.20
CA LEU A 20 -1.51 2.38 28.29
C LEU A 20 -0.32 1.94 27.45
N ALA A 21 -0.12 2.55 26.27
CA ALA A 21 1.07 2.29 25.48
C ALA A 21 2.35 2.70 26.24
N LEU A 22 2.35 3.85 26.93
CA LEU A 22 3.48 4.29 27.76
C LEU A 22 3.64 3.49 29.06
N ALA A 23 2.58 2.86 29.55
CA ALA A 23 2.62 1.99 30.73
C ALA A 23 3.17 0.58 30.43
N LEU A 24 3.34 0.21 29.16
CA LEU A 24 3.91 -1.08 28.78
C LEU A 24 5.35 -1.20 29.29
N GLN A 25 5.62 -2.31 29.97
CA GLN A 25 6.95 -2.59 30.48
C GLN A 25 7.79 -3.31 29.42
N GLU A 26 9.11 -3.11 29.47
CA GLU A 26 10.06 -3.85 28.63
C GLU A 26 9.87 -5.38 28.75
N GLN A 27 9.51 -5.87 29.93
CA GLN A 27 9.26 -7.30 30.17
C GLN A 27 8.09 -7.86 29.34
N ASP A 28 7.07 -7.05 29.08
CA ASP A 28 5.90 -7.49 28.32
C ASP A 28 6.21 -7.53 26.82
N LEU A 29 6.95 -6.53 26.32
CA LEU A 29 7.47 -6.52 24.95
C LEU A 29 8.46 -7.67 24.73
N GLU A 30 9.33 -7.96 25.69
CA GLU A 30 10.28 -9.08 25.61
C GLU A 30 9.57 -10.44 25.53
N LYS A 31 8.49 -10.66 26.30
CA LYS A 31 7.68 -11.88 26.19
C LYS A 31 7.12 -12.05 24.78
N VAL A 32 6.56 -11.00 24.19
CA VAL A 32 6.01 -11.03 22.82
C VAL A 32 7.10 -11.34 21.80
N VAL A 33 8.27 -10.67 21.90
CA VAL A 33 9.41 -10.94 21.03
C VAL A 33 9.95 -12.37 21.22
N THR A 34 9.85 -12.96 22.42
CA THR A 34 10.18 -14.37 22.66
C THR A 34 9.26 -15.31 21.91
N TYR A 35 7.96 -15.05 21.93
CA TYR A 35 7.00 -15.86 21.17
C TYR A 35 7.17 -15.69 19.66
N LEU A 36 7.49 -14.48 19.20
CA LEU A 36 7.81 -14.21 17.80
C LEU A 36 9.06 -14.98 17.34
N ALA A 37 10.14 -14.98 18.13
CA ALA A 37 11.34 -15.76 17.85
C ALA A 37 11.03 -17.26 17.75
N GLY A 38 10.17 -17.77 18.64
CA GLY A 38 9.67 -19.15 18.58
C GLY A 38 8.94 -19.47 17.27
N CYS A 39 8.09 -18.57 16.78
CA CYS A 39 7.45 -18.70 15.47
C CYS A 39 8.45 -18.74 14.31
N GLY A 40 9.61 -18.09 14.49
CA GLY A 40 10.69 -18.13 13.53
C GLY A 40 11.46 -19.46 13.46
N LEU A 41 11.44 -20.26 14.53
CA LEU A 41 12.21 -21.50 14.64
C LEU A 41 11.36 -22.77 14.55
N GLN A 42 10.04 -22.64 14.64
CA GLN A 42 9.13 -23.76 14.75
C GLN A 42 8.05 -23.71 13.67
N SER A 43 7.87 -24.84 12.99
CA SER A 43 6.74 -25.07 12.12
C SER A 43 5.44 -25.11 12.91
N CYS A 44 4.32 -24.73 12.27
CA CYS A 44 3.01 -24.74 12.93
C CYS A 44 2.44 -26.19 13.01
N PRO A 45 2.38 -26.83 14.20
CA PRO A 45 1.94 -28.23 14.30
C PRO A 45 0.49 -28.42 13.84
N MET A 46 -0.35 -27.39 14.03
CA MET A 46 -1.74 -27.39 13.57
C MET A 46 -1.85 -27.41 12.04
N LEU A 47 -0.98 -26.71 11.31
CA LEU A 47 -0.97 -26.73 9.86
C LEU A 47 -0.44 -28.07 9.34
N LEU A 48 0.63 -28.58 9.95
CA LEU A 48 1.17 -29.91 9.62
C LEU A 48 0.13 -31.02 9.82
N SER A 49 -0.64 -30.99 10.92
CA SER A 49 -1.72 -31.96 11.16
C SER A 49 -2.84 -31.90 10.11
N LYS A 50 -3.00 -30.76 9.45
CA LYS A 50 -3.98 -30.55 8.38
C LYS A 50 -3.42 -30.87 6.98
N GLY A 51 -2.16 -31.32 6.88
CA GLY A 51 -1.53 -31.72 5.63
C GLY A 51 -0.90 -30.60 4.81
N TYR A 52 -0.69 -29.43 5.43
CA TYR A 52 0.05 -28.32 4.80
C TYR A 52 1.54 -28.65 4.66
N PRO A 53 2.22 -28.11 3.65
CA PRO A 53 3.66 -28.28 3.50
C PRO A 53 4.41 -27.65 4.67
N ASP A 54 5.50 -28.30 5.07
CA ASP A 54 6.37 -27.80 6.13
C ASP A 54 7.37 -26.79 5.54
N ILE A 55 7.29 -25.55 6.02
CA ILE A 55 8.22 -24.47 5.65
C ILE A 55 9.27 -24.19 6.72
N GLY A 56 9.24 -24.87 7.87
CA GLY A 56 10.23 -24.71 8.94
C GLY A 56 10.01 -23.50 9.89
N TRP A 57 8.96 -22.72 9.68
CA TRP A 57 8.59 -21.56 10.51
C TRP A 57 7.07 -21.27 10.42
N ASN A 58 6.57 -20.34 11.23
CA ASN A 58 5.14 -20.06 11.37
C ASN A 58 4.78 -18.59 11.05
N PRO A 59 4.60 -18.23 9.76
CA PRO A 59 4.24 -16.86 9.34
C PRO A 59 2.90 -16.41 9.92
N CYS A 60 1.87 -17.27 9.94
CA CYS A 60 0.55 -16.95 10.50
C CYS A 60 0.57 -16.67 12.01
N GLY A 61 1.47 -17.34 12.74
CA GLY A 61 1.70 -17.06 14.15
C GLY A 61 2.42 -15.74 14.34
N GLY A 62 3.50 -15.53 13.59
CA GLY A 62 4.35 -14.34 13.69
C GLY A 62 3.61 -13.05 13.39
N GLU A 63 2.76 -13.01 12.36
CA GLU A 63 1.96 -11.84 11.97
C GLU A 63 1.15 -11.27 13.15
N ARG A 64 0.52 -12.13 13.94
CA ARG A 64 -0.30 -11.69 15.09
C ARG A 64 0.52 -11.03 16.21
N TYR A 65 1.75 -11.50 16.43
CA TYR A 65 2.64 -10.86 17.38
C TYR A 65 3.17 -9.52 16.85
N LEU A 66 3.43 -9.43 15.54
CA LEU A 66 3.83 -8.18 14.89
C LEU A 66 2.70 -7.14 14.96
N ASP A 67 1.45 -7.54 14.78
CA ASP A 67 0.30 -6.64 14.92
C ASP A 67 0.19 -6.05 16.34
N PHE A 68 0.36 -6.86 17.38
CA PHE A 68 0.41 -6.32 18.75
C PHE A 68 1.53 -5.30 18.92
N LEU A 69 2.75 -5.62 18.45
CA LEU A 69 3.90 -4.71 18.54
C LEU A 69 3.64 -3.42 17.75
N ARG A 70 2.96 -3.50 16.61
CA ARG A 70 2.60 -2.35 15.78
C ARG A 70 1.72 -1.36 16.56
N PHE A 71 0.72 -1.85 17.28
CA PHE A 71 -0.15 -1.01 18.11
C PHE A 71 0.54 -0.51 19.40
N ALA A 72 1.60 -1.20 19.86
CA ALA A 72 2.39 -0.75 20.99
C ALA A 72 3.33 0.43 20.62
N VAL A 73 3.81 0.47 19.38
CA VAL A 73 4.77 1.50 18.91
C VAL A 73 4.12 2.65 18.17
N PHE A 74 2.88 2.50 17.69
CA PHE A 74 2.21 3.51 16.87
C PHE A 74 0.76 3.70 17.32
N VAL A 75 0.47 4.86 17.86
CA VAL A 75 -0.83 5.20 18.47
C VAL A 75 -1.27 6.57 17.96
N ASN A 76 -2.52 6.71 17.55
CA ASN A 76 -3.10 7.99 17.10
C ASN A 76 -2.32 8.72 15.97
N GLY A 77 -1.57 7.99 15.14
CA GLY A 77 -0.78 8.59 14.05
C GLY A 77 0.65 8.95 14.43
N GLU A 78 1.04 8.76 15.69
CA GLU A 78 2.36 9.12 16.21
C GLU A 78 3.13 7.88 16.67
N SER A 79 4.46 7.95 16.55
CA SER A 79 5.34 6.89 17.04
C SER A 79 5.65 7.11 18.53
N VAL A 80 5.46 6.08 19.34
CA VAL A 80 5.89 6.03 20.75
C VAL A 80 7.37 5.68 20.79
N GLU A 81 8.25 6.68 20.87
CA GLU A 81 9.71 6.53 20.76
C GLU A 81 10.27 5.52 21.78
N GLU A 82 9.81 5.55 23.03
CA GLU A 82 10.28 4.68 24.10
C GLU A 82 10.06 3.20 23.76
N ASN A 83 8.85 2.87 23.31
CA ASN A 83 8.48 1.51 22.91
C ASN A 83 9.22 1.09 21.64
N ALA A 84 9.28 1.97 20.63
CA ALA A 84 9.96 1.70 19.37
C ALA A 84 11.45 1.35 19.59
N ASN A 85 12.14 2.11 20.45
CA ASN A 85 13.54 1.86 20.79
C ASN A 85 13.75 0.49 21.43
N VAL A 86 12.87 0.12 22.38
CA VAL A 86 12.90 -1.19 23.04
C VAL A 86 12.62 -2.30 22.05
N VAL A 87 11.59 -2.18 21.21
CA VAL A 87 11.21 -3.17 20.20
C VAL A 87 12.34 -3.41 19.21
N VAL A 88 12.91 -2.36 18.62
CA VAL A 88 14.05 -2.51 17.69
C VAL A 88 15.23 -3.20 18.37
N ARG A 89 15.57 -2.80 19.60
CA ARG A 89 16.67 -3.40 20.36
C ARG A 89 16.44 -4.88 20.68
N LEU A 90 15.22 -5.27 21.01
CA LEU A 90 14.86 -6.67 21.29
C LEU A 90 14.88 -7.52 20.01
N LEU A 91 14.38 -6.98 18.89
CA LEU A 91 14.37 -7.67 17.60
C LEU A 91 15.78 -7.94 17.08
N ILE A 92 16.67 -6.95 17.09
CA ILE A 92 18.05 -7.14 16.58
C ILE A 92 18.88 -8.12 17.41
N ARG A 93 18.51 -8.33 18.69
CA ARG A 93 19.16 -9.33 19.56
C ARG A 93 18.67 -10.75 19.28
N ARG A 94 17.61 -10.91 18.48
CA ARG A 94 16.96 -12.18 18.16
C ARG A 94 16.66 -12.23 16.66
N PRO A 95 17.67 -12.54 15.82
CA PRO A 95 17.50 -12.53 14.37
C PRO A 95 16.39 -13.49 13.92
N GLU A 96 16.02 -14.47 14.73
CA GLU A 96 14.92 -15.40 14.48
C GLU A 96 13.58 -14.69 14.22
N CYS A 97 13.39 -13.50 14.77
CA CYS A 97 12.15 -12.72 14.60
C CYS A 97 11.93 -12.22 13.17
N PHE A 98 12.98 -12.08 12.34
CA PHE A 98 12.85 -11.48 10.99
C PHE A 98 12.39 -12.46 9.90
N GLY A 99 12.18 -13.73 10.25
CA GLY A 99 11.93 -14.80 9.28
C GLY A 99 13.19 -15.21 8.51
N PRO A 100 13.16 -16.33 7.78
CA PRO A 100 14.36 -16.96 7.21
C PRO A 100 15.09 -16.08 6.19
N ALA A 101 14.37 -15.32 5.36
CA ALA A 101 14.99 -14.53 4.29
C ALA A 101 15.79 -13.30 4.76
N LEU A 102 15.49 -12.78 5.96
CA LEU A 102 16.10 -11.55 6.50
C LEU A 102 17.08 -11.83 7.66
N ARG A 103 17.36 -13.10 7.98
CA ARG A 103 18.25 -13.53 9.08
C ARG A 103 19.75 -13.35 8.81
N GLY A 104 20.15 -12.89 7.63
CA GLY A 104 21.55 -12.64 7.25
C GLY A 104 22.38 -13.89 6.91
N GLU A 105 22.13 -15.05 7.55
CA GLU A 105 22.79 -16.31 7.20
C GLU A 105 22.09 -17.00 6.02
N GLY A 106 22.56 -16.76 4.80
CA GLY A 106 22.08 -17.45 3.59
C GLY A 106 20.68 -17.05 3.11
N GLY A 107 20.13 -15.96 3.64
CA GLY A 107 18.86 -15.39 3.18
C GLY A 107 18.98 -14.77 1.79
N ASN A 108 17.96 -14.96 0.94
CA ASN A 108 17.94 -14.45 -0.43
C ASN A 108 17.43 -12.99 -0.53
N GLY A 109 17.22 -12.31 0.60
CA GLY A 109 16.64 -10.95 0.65
C GLY A 109 15.11 -10.94 0.66
N LEU A 110 14.53 -9.76 0.90
CA LEU A 110 13.08 -9.57 1.00
C LEU A 110 12.40 -9.75 -0.36
N LEU A 111 13.00 -9.22 -1.43
CA LEU A 111 12.43 -9.30 -2.78
C LEU A 111 12.24 -10.75 -3.22
N ALA A 112 13.31 -11.56 -3.13
CA ALA A 112 13.25 -12.96 -3.49
C ALA A 112 12.25 -13.75 -2.64
N ALA A 113 12.09 -13.38 -1.35
CA ALA A 113 11.12 -14.01 -0.47
C ALA A 113 9.66 -13.72 -0.89
N ILE A 114 9.37 -12.47 -1.27
CA ILE A 114 8.04 -12.09 -1.77
C ILE A 114 7.78 -12.74 -3.13
N GLU A 115 8.73 -12.73 -4.05
CA GLU A 115 8.59 -13.40 -5.36
C GLU A 115 8.34 -14.90 -5.22
N GLU A 116 9.05 -15.57 -4.30
CA GLU A 116 8.83 -16.99 -4.04
C GLU A 116 7.48 -17.23 -3.36
N ALA A 117 7.04 -16.34 -2.48
CA ALA A 117 5.72 -16.41 -1.86
C ALA A 117 4.59 -16.23 -2.89
N ILE A 118 4.77 -15.37 -3.90
CA ILE A 118 3.86 -15.25 -5.04
C ILE A 118 3.79 -16.57 -5.80
N LYS A 119 4.93 -17.18 -6.15
CA LYS A 119 4.96 -18.49 -6.83
C LYS A 119 4.32 -19.60 -6.00
N ILE A 120 4.48 -19.57 -4.67
CA ILE A 120 3.78 -20.49 -3.76
C ILE A 120 2.28 -20.28 -3.88
N SER A 121 1.80 -19.04 -3.86
CA SER A 121 0.37 -18.73 -3.97
C SER A 121 -0.26 -19.17 -5.31
N GLU A 122 0.53 -19.18 -6.38
CA GLU A 122 0.12 -19.64 -7.71
C GLU A 122 0.11 -21.18 -7.84
N ASP A 123 0.78 -21.91 -6.93
CA ASP A 123 0.85 -23.38 -6.92
C ASP A 123 -0.03 -23.97 -5.80
N PRO A 124 -1.24 -24.49 -6.10
CA PRO A 124 -2.14 -25.06 -5.11
C PRO A 124 -1.55 -26.22 -4.29
N ALA A 125 -0.54 -26.92 -4.80
CA ALA A 125 0.13 -28.02 -4.10
C ALA A 125 1.08 -27.50 -3.00
N ARG A 126 1.57 -26.27 -3.13
CA ARG A 126 2.45 -25.59 -2.16
C ARG A 126 1.67 -24.64 -1.25
N ASP A 127 0.56 -24.09 -1.72
CA ASP A 127 -0.21 -23.08 -0.99
C ASP A 127 -1.17 -23.66 0.06
N GLY A 128 -1.66 -24.89 -0.16
CA GLY A 128 -2.68 -25.50 0.68
C GLY A 128 -2.37 -26.92 1.12
N PRO A 129 -3.32 -27.57 1.82
CA PRO A 129 -3.12 -28.93 2.29
C PRO A 129 -3.02 -29.88 1.10
N THR A 130 -2.02 -30.77 1.13
CA THR A 130 -1.92 -31.85 0.14
C THR A 130 -3.15 -32.74 0.27
N VAL A 131 -4.01 -32.73 -0.76
CA VAL A 131 -5.21 -33.57 -0.79
C VAL A 131 -4.77 -35.03 -0.88
N LYS A 132 -4.65 -35.71 0.27
CA LYS A 132 -4.64 -37.17 0.30
C LYS A 132 -6.03 -37.59 -0.19
N LYS A 133 -6.12 -38.05 -1.45
CA LYS A 133 -7.33 -38.65 -2.02
C LYS A 133 -7.66 -39.94 -1.27
N ASP A 134 -8.23 -39.85 -0.07
CA ASP A 134 -8.92 -40.98 0.53
C ASP A 134 -10.29 -41.08 -0.14
N ARG A 135 -10.35 -41.89 -1.21
CA ARG A 135 -11.53 -42.11 -2.08
C ARG A 135 -12.69 -42.85 -1.40
N ARG A 136 -12.92 -42.68 -0.09
CA ARG A 136 -13.88 -43.53 0.64
C ARG A 136 -15.15 -42.86 1.14
N PHE A 137 -15.25 -41.53 1.13
CA PHE A 137 -16.50 -40.85 1.48
C PHE A 137 -16.70 -39.57 0.65
N PRO A 138 -17.75 -39.45 -0.18
CA PRO A 138 -18.15 -38.17 -0.74
C PRO A 138 -18.77 -37.34 0.38
N MET A 139 -18.07 -36.31 0.85
CA MET A 139 -18.57 -35.43 1.91
C MET A 139 -19.53 -34.41 1.28
N PHE A 140 -20.81 -34.76 1.23
CA PHE A 140 -21.89 -33.84 0.84
C PHE A 140 -22.02 -32.72 1.89
N GLY A 141 -21.77 -31.46 1.50
CA GLY A 141 -22.30 -30.27 2.20
C GLY A 141 -21.37 -29.45 3.11
N GLY A 142 -20.03 -29.58 3.03
CA GLY A 142 -19.10 -28.83 3.89
C GLY A 142 -17.94 -28.10 3.18
N GLU A 143 -17.93 -28.06 1.85
CA GLU A 143 -16.81 -27.54 1.05
C GLU A 143 -16.64 -26.01 1.20
N GLU A 144 -17.73 -25.24 1.26
CA GLU A 144 -17.69 -23.77 1.36
C GLU A 144 -17.09 -23.28 2.71
N GLN A 145 -17.45 -23.90 3.84
CA GLN A 145 -16.87 -23.57 5.16
C GLN A 145 -15.42 -24.01 5.33
N GLN A 146 -14.98 -25.03 4.58
CA GLN A 146 -13.58 -25.44 4.55
C GLN A 146 -12.71 -24.45 3.75
N GLU A 147 -13.26 -23.80 2.73
CA GLU A 147 -12.55 -22.83 1.91
C GLU A 147 -12.32 -21.49 2.65
N GLU A 148 -13.30 -20.97 3.40
CA GLU A 148 -13.14 -19.74 4.21
C GLU A 148 -12.06 -19.88 5.31
N ASN A 149 -11.89 -21.09 5.83
CA ASN A 149 -10.91 -21.42 6.87
C ASN A 149 -9.57 -21.91 6.31
N ARG A 150 -9.41 -21.94 4.99
CA ARG A 150 -8.16 -22.30 4.33
C ARG A 150 -7.13 -21.20 4.57
N VAL A 151 -5.94 -21.63 4.96
CA VAL A 151 -4.77 -20.75 5.02
C VAL A 151 -4.12 -20.83 3.65
N HIS A 152 -3.81 -19.68 3.07
CA HIS A 152 -3.01 -19.60 1.85
C HIS A 152 -1.58 -19.28 2.29
N LEU A 153 -0.69 -20.26 2.17
CA LEU A 153 0.67 -20.17 2.70
C LEU A 153 1.49 -19.06 2.03
N GLY A 154 1.35 -18.89 0.71
CA GLY A 154 2.02 -17.81 -0.02
C GLY A 154 1.60 -16.44 0.51
N ASN A 155 0.29 -16.22 0.66
CA ASN A 155 -0.22 -14.99 1.24
C ASN A 155 0.21 -14.79 2.70
N ALA A 156 0.24 -15.84 3.52
CA ALA A 156 0.71 -15.73 4.90
C ALA A 156 2.19 -15.29 4.99
N ILE A 157 3.05 -15.78 4.10
CA ILE A 157 4.45 -15.36 4.02
C ILE A 157 4.54 -13.87 3.63
N MET A 158 3.80 -13.44 2.61
CA MET A 158 3.77 -12.04 2.17
C MET A 158 3.25 -11.11 3.27
N SER A 159 2.17 -11.49 3.96
CA SER A 159 1.60 -10.72 5.06
C SER A 159 2.53 -10.63 6.25
N PHE A 160 3.24 -11.71 6.61
CA PHE A 160 4.25 -11.66 7.67
C PHE A 160 5.35 -10.64 7.36
N TYR A 161 5.95 -10.72 6.16
CA TYR A 161 7.01 -9.79 5.78
C TYR A 161 6.48 -8.36 5.68
N SER A 162 5.27 -8.15 5.15
CA SER A 162 4.66 -6.82 5.07
C SER A 162 4.40 -6.22 6.46
N ALA A 163 3.87 -7.01 7.41
CA ALA A 163 3.67 -6.60 8.80
C ALA A 163 4.99 -6.28 9.51
N LEU A 164 6.05 -7.05 9.24
CA LEU A 164 7.38 -6.81 9.78
C LEU A 164 7.95 -5.48 9.25
N ILE A 165 7.87 -5.24 7.95
CA ILE A 165 8.35 -4.00 7.34
C ILE A 165 7.52 -2.79 7.81
N ASP A 166 6.19 -2.93 7.92
CA ASP A 166 5.33 -1.87 8.47
C ASP A 166 5.71 -1.52 9.92
N LEU A 167 5.90 -2.54 10.78
CA LEU A 167 6.36 -2.34 12.16
C LEU A 167 7.69 -1.58 12.20
N LEU A 168 8.70 -2.05 11.44
CA LEU A 168 10.02 -1.42 11.41
C LEU A 168 9.97 0.02 10.88
N GLY A 169 9.11 0.28 9.88
CA GLY A 169 8.88 1.61 9.34
C GLY A 169 8.25 2.56 10.38
N ARG A 170 7.33 2.06 11.20
CA ARG A 170 6.73 2.83 12.31
C ARG A 170 7.68 3.04 13.47
N CYS A 171 8.57 2.08 13.74
CA CYS A 171 9.64 2.24 14.72
C CYS A 171 10.69 3.29 14.31
N ALA A 172 10.73 3.69 13.03
CA ALA A 172 11.65 4.70 12.57
C ALA A 172 11.30 6.08 13.15
N PRO A 173 12.26 6.77 13.80
CA PRO A 173 12.04 8.10 14.34
C PRO A 173 11.73 9.09 13.22
N GLU A 174 10.85 10.07 13.49
CA GLU A 174 10.40 11.00 12.46
C GLU A 174 11.52 11.90 11.95
N MET A 175 11.50 12.17 10.63
CA MET A 175 12.53 12.98 9.98
C MET A 175 12.65 14.40 10.57
N HIS A 176 11.53 15.00 10.98
CA HIS A 176 11.52 16.36 11.56
C HIS A 176 12.23 16.42 12.92
N GLN A 177 12.23 15.34 13.69
CA GLN A 177 12.88 15.29 15.01
C GLN A 177 14.41 15.20 14.92
N LEU A 178 14.97 14.74 13.79
CA LEU A 178 16.42 14.71 13.55
C LEU A 178 17.03 16.11 13.45
N ILE A 179 16.24 17.11 13.06
CA ILE A 179 16.71 18.47 12.79
C ILE A 179 16.75 19.32 14.08
N GLN A 180 15.95 19.00 15.11
CA GLN A 180 15.80 19.84 16.30
C GLN A 180 16.62 19.41 17.53
N ALA A 181 17.15 18.20 17.61
CA ALA A 181 18.00 17.80 18.73
C ALA A 181 18.95 16.70 18.28
N GLY A 182 20.26 16.86 18.51
CA GLY A 182 21.32 15.89 18.18
C GLY A 182 21.19 14.53 18.89
N LYS A 183 20.09 13.81 18.66
CA LYS A 183 19.81 12.47 19.15
C LYS A 183 20.55 11.47 18.26
N GLY A 184 21.81 11.21 18.58
CA GLY A 184 22.63 10.18 17.91
C GLY A 184 21.96 8.80 17.87
N GLU A 185 21.09 8.49 18.83
CA GLU A 185 20.35 7.22 18.88
C GLU A 185 19.34 7.07 17.73
N ALA A 186 18.67 8.16 17.33
CA ALA A 186 17.72 8.15 16.22
C ALA A 186 18.43 7.85 14.88
N LEU A 187 19.64 8.41 14.69
CA LEU A 187 20.49 8.11 13.54
C LEU A 187 21.00 6.66 13.56
N ARG A 188 21.37 6.14 14.73
CA ARG A 188 21.80 4.75 14.90
C ARG A 188 20.70 3.76 14.54
N ILE A 189 19.48 3.96 15.04
CA ILE A 189 18.33 3.12 14.71
C ILE A 189 18.06 3.14 13.22
N ARG A 190 18.06 4.32 12.60
CA ARG A 190 17.86 4.43 11.15
C ARG A 190 18.94 3.71 10.36
N ALA A 191 20.20 3.79 10.77
CA ALA A 191 21.29 3.04 10.13
C ALA A 191 21.09 1.52 10.26
N ILE A 192 20.63 1.04 11.43
CA ILE A 192 20.28 -0.38 11.63
C ILE A 192 19.16 -0.77 10.67
N LEU A 193 18.06 -0.02 10.62
CA LEU A 193 16.92 -0.32 9.74
C LEU A 193 17.33 -0.37 8.26
N ARG A 194 18.18 0.57 7.81
CA ARG A 194 18.73 0.59 6.44
C ARG A 194 19.66 -0.58 6.13
N SER A 195 20.29 -1.18 7.14
CA SER A 195 21.15 -2.35 6.96
C SER A 195 20.36 -3.66 6.91
N LEU A 196 19.18 -3.70 7.53
CA LEU A 196 18.31 -4.89 7.56
C LEU A 196 17.54 -5.07 6.26
N VAL A 197 17.08 -3.97 5.65
CA VAL A 197 16.22 -3.99 4.47
C VAL A 197 16.81 -3.06 3.43
N PRO A 198 17.48 -3.57 2.38
CA PRO A 198 18.09 -2.74 1.36
C PRO A 198 17.02 -2.02 0.52
N ILE A 199 17.34 -0.83 0.03
CA ILE A 199 16.42 -0.02 -0.76
C ILE A 199 16.01 -0.70 -2.06
N GLU A 200 16.91 -1.50 -2.65
CA GLU A 200 16.67 -2.25 -3.87
C GLU A 200 15.54 -3.27 -3.70
N ASP A 201 15.47 -3.94 -2.55
CA ASP A 201 14.40 -4.88 -2.24
C ASP A 201 13.04 -4.17 -2.16
N LEU A 202 12.98 -2.99 -1.54
CA LEU A 202 11.75 -2.20 -1.44
C LEU A 202 11.24 -1.79 -2.83
N VAL A 203 12.13 -1.25 -3.67
CA VAL A 203 11.78 -0.84 -5.03
C VAL A 203 11.37 -2.06 -5.86
N GLY A 204 12.06 -3.19 -5.70
CA GLY A 204 11.70 -4.46 -6.33
C GLY A 204 10.27 -4.89 -5.98
N VAL A 205 9.92 -4.93 -4.69
CA VAL A 205 8.58 -5.34 -4.25
C VAL A 205 7.50 -4.36 -4.70
N ILE A 206 7.77 -3.05 -4.66
CA ILE A 206 6.85 -2.03 -5.17
C ILE A 206 6.61 -2.20 -6.68
N SER A 207 7.61 -2.68 -7.42
CA SER A 207 7.53 -2.89 -8.88
C SER A 207 6.81 -4.19 -9.28
N LEU A 208 6.55 -5.10 -8.35
CA LEU A 208 5.86 -6.36 -8.65
C LEU A 208 4.40 -6.09 -9.09
N PRO A 209 3.91 -6.75 -10.15
CA PRO A 209 2.54 -6.56 -10.60
C PRO A 209 1.55 -7.20 -9.62
N VAL A 210 0.45 -6.51 -9.32
CA VAL A 210 -0.71 -7.10 -8.66
C VAL A 210 -1.66 -7.71 -9.70
N HIS A 211 -2.35 -8.79 -9.35
CA HIS A 211 -3.35 -9.37 -10.25
C HIS A 211 -4.55 -8.41 -10.39
N ILE A 212 -4.89 -8.06 -11.63
CA ILE A 212 -6.01 -7.16 -11.93
C ILE A 212 -7.25 -7.99 -12.29
N PRO A 213 -8.43 -7.67 -11.73
CA PRO A 213 -9.69 -8.29 -12.13
C PRO A 213 -9.91 -8.21 -13.64
N ALA A 214 -10.40 -9.29 -14.23
CA ALA A 214 -10.63 -9.38 -15.66
C ALA A 214 -12.02 -9.94 -15.98
N LEU A 215 -12.52 -9.64 -17.18
CA LEU A 215 -13.72 -10.29 -17.71
C LEU A 215 -13.38 -11.73 -18.11
N GLY A 216 -14.19 -12.67 -17.64
CA GLY A 216 -14.11 -14.07 -18.02
C GLY A 216 -14.42 -14.27 -19.51
N LYS A 217 -14.07 -15.44 -20.02
CA LYS A 217 -14.22 -15.80 -21.45
C LYS A 217 -15.66 -15.68 -21.97
N ASP A 218 -16.64 -15.74 -21.06
CA ASP A 218 -18.07 -15.67 -21.37
C ASP A 218 -18.61 -14.23 -21.38
N GLY A 219 -17.76 -13.21 -21.17
CA GLY A 219 -18.10 -11.78 -21.26
C GLY A 219 -18.99 -11.23 -20.14
N GLY A 220 -19.54 -12.09 -19.27
CA GLY A 220 -20.44 -11.71 -18.18
C GLY A 220 -19.93 -11.98 -16.75
N SER A 221 -18.98 -12.91 -16.57
CA SER A 221 -18.42 -13.22 -15.25
C SER A 221 -17.14 -12.42 -14.98
N ILE A 222 -17.03 -11.84 -13.79
CA ILE A 222 -15.81 -11.16 -13.35
C ILE A 222 -14.92 -12.21 -12.69
N ILE A 223 -13.69 -12.35 -13.16
CA ILE A 223 -12.66 -13.16 -12.52
C ILE A 223 -11.88 -12.24 -11.59
N GLU A 224 -12.18 -12.34 -10.30
CA GLU A 224 -11.49 -11.58 -9.25
C GLU A 224 -10.38 -12.42 -8.61
N PRO A 225 -9.20 -11.82 -8.36
CA PRO A 225 -8.17 -12.45 -7.55
C PRO A 225 -8.68 -12.58 -6.11
N LYS A 226 -8.47 -13.75 -5.50
CA LYS A 226 -8.77 -13.96 -4.08
C LYS A 226 -7.78 -13.17 -3.23
N MET A 227 -8.23 -12.07 -2.61
CA MET A 227 -7.37 -11.19 -1.80
C MET A 227 -6.62 -11.93 -0.69
N SER A 228 -7.23 -12.95 -0.11
CA SER A 228 -6.65 -13.77 0.96
C SER A 228 -5.63 -14.80 0.48
N ALA A 229 -5.40 -14.90 -0.83
CA ALA A 229 -4.57 -15.90 -1.50
C ALA A 229 -3.61 -15.30 -2.55
N SER A 230 -3.50 -13.98 -2.65
CA SER A 230 -2.72 -13.32 -3.70
C SER A 230 -1.87 -12.19 -3.14
N PHE A 231 -0.92 -11.71 -3.95
CA PHE A 231 -0.23 -10.46 -3.66
C PHE A 231 -1.20 -9.27 -3.79
N VAL A 232 -1.35 -8.50 -2.71
CA VAL A 232 -2.34 -7.42 -2.62
C VAL A 232 -1.68 -6.05 -2.45
N PRO A 233 -2.37 -4.95 -2.81
CA PRO A 233 -1.84 -3.60 -2.66
C PRO A 233 -1.41 -3.22 -1.22
N ASP A 234 -2.01 -3.85 -0.21
CA ASP A 234 -1.66 -3.63 1.19
C ASP A 234 -0.20 -4.03 1.50
N HIS A 235 0.29 -5.11 0.87
CA HIS A 235 1.69 -5.53 0.98
C HIS A 235 2.65 -4.46 0.45
N LYS A 236 2.29 -3.78 -0.64
CA LYS A 236 3.07 -2.64 -1.18
C LYS A 236 3.01 -1.42 -0.27
N ALA A 237 1.88 -1.16 0.38
CA ALA A 237 1.70 -0.01 1.27
C ALA A 237 2.75 0.00 2.39
N SER A 238 3.04 -1.16 2.98
CA SER A 238 4.08 -1.33 4.00
C SER A 238 5.47 -0.95 3.48
N MET A 239 5.80 -1.32 2.24
CA MET A 239 7.10 -0.99 1.62
C MET A 239 7.24 0.53 1.40
N VAL A 240 6.17 1.18 0.94
CA VAL A 240 6.14 2.63 0.71
C VAL A 240 6.26 3.39 2.03
N LEU A 241 5.59 2.93 3.09
CA LEU A 241 5.72 3.52 4.43
C LEU A 241 7.17 3.45 4.94
N PHE A 242 7.82 2.30 4.80
CA PHE A 242 9.22 2.13 5.21
C PHE A 242 10.15 3.02 4.37
N LEU A 243 9.94 3.08 3.05
CA LEU A 243 10.71 3.94 2.15
C LEU A 243 10.61 5.41 2.57
N ASP A 244 9.41 5.93 2.86
CA ASP A 244 9.23 7.32 3.29
C ASP A 244 9.85 7.59 4.68
N ARG A 245 9.63 6.71 5.66
CA ARG A 245 10.02 6.97 7.06
C ARG A 245 11.51 6.71 7.33
N VAL A 246 12.11 5.69 6.72
CA VAL A 246 13.49 5.26 7.00
C VAL A 246 14.50 5.85 6.02
N TYR A 247 14.20 5.76 4.73
CA TYR A 247 15.09 6.27 3.69
C TYR A 247 14.84 7.76 3.48
N GLY A 248 13.57 8.13 3.26
CA GLY A 248 13.20 9.43 2.73
C GLY A 248 13.58 9.53 1.24
N ILE A 249 12.79 10.30 0.48
CA ILE A 249 13.07 10.55 -0.93
C ILE A 249 13.50 12.00 -1.09
N GLU A 250 14.81 12.19 -1.29
CA GLU A 250 15.43 13.50 -1.52
C GLU A 250 16.04 13.63 -2.92
N ASN A 251 16.34 12.50 -3.57
CA ASN A 251 16.94 12.46 -4.90
C ASN A 251 15.84 12.42 -5.98
N GLN A 252 15.92 13.36 -6.93
CA GLN A 252 14.98 13.50 -8.05
C GLN A 252 14.97 12.27 -8.99
N ASP A 253 16.15 11.79 -9.41
CA ASP A 253 16.27 10.65 -10.32
C ASP A 253 15.69 9.37 -9.68
N PHE A 254 15.94 9.19 -8.38
CA PHE A 254 15.38 8.08 -7.61
C PHE A 254 13.85 8.14 -7.56
N LEU A 255 13.27 9.31 -7.25
CA LEU A 255 11.81 9.51 -7.26
C LEU A 255 11.21 9.17 -8.64
N LEU A 256 11.83 9.67 -9.70
CA LEU A 256 11.36 9.45 -11.07
C LEU A 256 11.49 7.97 -11.49
N HIS A 257 12.51 7.27 -11.01
CA HIS A 257 12.65 5.83 -11.23
C HIS A 257 11.53 5.05 -10.53
N VAL A 258 11.32 5.26 -9.22
CA VAL A 258 10.26 4.56 -8.46
C VAL A 258 8.87 4.87 -9.01
N LEU A 259 8.64 6.11 -9.44
CA LEU A 259 7.41 6.51 -10.11
C LEU A 259 7.18 5.71 -11.40
N GLU A 260 8.21 5.53 -12.23
CA GLU A 260 8.13 4.82 -13.51
C GLU A 260 7.85 3.33 -13.32
N VAL A 261 8.60 2.66 -12.44
CA VAL A 261 8.56 1.20 -12.32
C VAL A 261 7.45 0.68 -11.42
N GLY A 262 6.99 1.48 -10.45
CA GLY A 262 6.05 1.05 -9.42
C GLY A 262 4.75 1.84 -9.42
N PHE A 263 4.82 3.12 -9.05
CA PHE A 263 3.62 3.90 -8.74
C PHE A 263 2.74 4.20 -9.97
N LEU A 264 3.33 4.53 -11.11
CA LEU A 264 2.57 4.86 -12.31
C LEU A 264 1.80 3.65 -12.89
N PRO A 265 2.40 2.44 -12.99
CA PRO A 265 1.65 1.22 -13.29
C PRO A 265 0.47 0.98 -12.34
N ASP A 266 0.67 1.11 -11.03
CA ASP A 266 -0.38 0.91 -10.03
C ASP A 266 -1.52 1.95 -10.16
N MET A 267 -1.18 3.22 -10.39
CA MET A 267 -2.17 4.29 -10.64
C MET A 267 -2.98 4.04 -11.91
N ARG A 268 -2.33 3.57 -12.99
CA ARG A 268 -3.01 3.22 -14.24
C ARG A 268 -3.93 2.03 -14.05
N ALA A 269 -3.50 1.02 -13.29
CA ALA A 269 -4.33 -0.12 -12.94
C ALA A 269 -5.58 0.31 -12.18
N ALA A 270 -5.45 1.13 -11.14
CA ALA A 270 -6.58 1.68 -10.40
C ALA A 270 -7.54 2.47 -11.31
N ALA A 271 -7.00 3.34 -12.17
CA ALA A 271 -7.80 4.12 -13.12
C ALA A 271 -8.52 3.24 -14.15
N SER A 272 -7.94 2.11 -14.55
CA SER A 272 -8.55 1.15 -15.47
C SER A 272 -9.72 0.39 -14.86
N LEU A 273 -9.70 0.18 -13.54
CA LEU A 273 -10.78 -0.48 -12.79
C LEU A 273 -11.96 0.45 -12.47
N ASP A 274 -11.84 1.76 -12.72
CA ASP A 274 -12.94 2.74 -12.59
C ASP A 274 -13.97 2.59 -13.73
N THR A 275 -14.64 1.45 -13.75
CA THR A 275 -15.74 1.13 -14.65
C THR A 275 -16.92 0.57 -13.85
N ILE A 276 -18.10 0.52 -14.46
CA ILE A 276 -19.31 -0.01 -13.80
C ILE A 276 -19.10 -1.45 -13.32
N ALA A 277 -18.38 -2.26 -14.10
CA ALA A 277 -18.13 -3.66 -13.77
C ALA A 277 -17.12 -3.83 -12.63
N PHE A 278 -16.06 -3.02 -12.59
CA PHE A 278 -14.90 -3.31 -11.73
C PHE A 278 -14.76 -2.38 -10.51
N SER A 279 -15.44 -1.23 -10.46
CA SER A 279 -15.16 -0.18 -9.47
C SER A 279 -15.41 -0.59 -8.01
N THR A 280 -16.25 -1.61 -7.78
CA THR A 280 -16.62 -2.09 -6.44
C THR A 280 -15.96 -3.41 -6.06
N THR A 281 -15.07 -3.94 -6.91
CA THR A 281 -14.30 -5.16 -6.61
C THR A 281 -13.36 -4.92 -5.44
N GLU A 282 -13.04 -5.96 -4.67
CA GLU A 282 -12.15 -5.82 -3.50
C GLU A 282 -10.77 -5.26 -3.91
N MET A 283 -10.26 -5.70 -5.07
CA MET A 283 -8.97 -5.25 -5.60
C MET A 283 -9.00 -3.75 -5.99
N ALA A 284 -10.07 -3.27 -6.64
CA ALA A 284 -10.18 -1.85 -6.98
C ALA A 284 -10.21 -0.98 -5.71
N LEU A 285 -10.96 -1.39 -4.69
CA LEU A 285 -11.03 -0.68 -3.42
C LEU A 285 -9.70 -0.74 -2.65
N ALA A 286 -8.99 -1.87 -2.69
CA ALA A 286 -7.67 -2.02 -2.08
C ALA A 286 -6.62 -1.13 -2.76
N LEU A 287 -6.61 -1.05 -4.09
CA LEU A 287 -5.75 -0.14 -4.83
C LEU A 287 -6.03 1.32 -4.48
N ASN A 288 -7.30 1.72 -4.43
CA ASN A 288 -7.69 3.08 -4.03
C ASN A 288 -7.22 3.40 -2.60
N ARG A 289 -7.32 2.45 -1.67
CA ARG A 289 -6.78 2.62 -0.31
C ARG A 289 -5.26 2.79 -0.34
N TYR A 290 -4.53 1.86 -0.94
CA TYR A 290 -3.06 1.92 -1.07
C TYR A 290 -2.57 3.24 -1.67
N LEU A 291 -3.19 3.69 -2.77
CA LEU A 291 -2.80 4.93 -3.41
C LEU A 291 -3.05 6.15 -2.50
N CYS A 292 -4.22 6.20 -1.84
CA CYS A 292 -4.56 7.35 -1.00
C CYS A 292 -3.88 7.34 0.37
N THR A 293 -3.48 6.18 0.91
CA THR A 293 -2.84 6.10 2.23
C THR A 293 -1.32 6.20 2.17
N ALA A 294 -0.70 5.73 1.07
CA ALA A 294 0.76 5.64 0.97
C ALA A 294 1.33 6.45 -0.19
N VAL A 295 0.89 6.18 -1.42
CA VAL A 295 1.55 6.71 -2.63
C VAL A 295 1.31 8.21 -2.83
N LEU A 296 0.05 8.65 -2.84
CA LEU A 296 -0.30 10.04 -3.11
C LEU A 296 0.22 10.98 -2.01
N PRO A 297 0.09 10.67 -0.70
CA PRO A 297 0.71 11.49 0.34
C PRO A 297 2.23 11.64 0.17
N LEU A 298 2.93 10.57 -0.20
CA LEU A 298 4.37 10.61 -0.50
C LEU A 298 4.67 11.51 -1.70
N LEU A 299 3.93 11.39 -2.80
CA LEU A 299 4.09 12.26 -3.97
C LEU A 299 3.79 13.73 -3.65
N THR A 300 2.80 14.01 -2.79
CA THR A 300 2.49 15.37 -2.31
C THR A 300 3.67 15.97 -1.56
N LYS A 301 4.32 15.19 -0.68
CA LYS A 301 5.51 15.60 0.08
C LYS A 301 6.72 15.82 -0.83
N CYS A 302 6.89 14.97 -1.84
CA CYS A 302 7.97 15.07 -2.82
C CYS A 302 7.67 16.04 -3.97
N ALA A 303 6.55 16.76 -3.96
CA ALA A 303 6.14 17.66 -5.04
C ALA A 303 7.26 18.64 -5.51
N PRO A 304 8.07 19.26 -4.62
CA PRO A 304 9.14 20.15 -5.04
C PRO A 304 10.21 19.47 -5.92
N LEU A 305 10.42 18.16 -5.79
CA LEU A 305 11.38 17.39 -6.58
C LEU A 305 10.94 17.22 -8.04
N PHE A 306 9.70 17.52 -8.39
CA PHE A 306 9.24 17.52 -9.79
C PHE A 306 9.53 18.83 -10.54
N ALA A 307 10.18 19.81 -9.90
CA ALA A 307 10.61 21.01 -10.59
C ALA A 307 11.80 20.70 -11.54
N GLY A 308 11.75 21.19 -12.78
CA GLY A 308 12.85 21.08 -13.74
C GLY A 308 13.03 19.72 -14.41
N THR A 309 12.04 18.83 -14.33
CA THR A 309 12.06 17.47 -14.89
C THR A 309 11.60 17.43 -16.37
N ASP A 310 12.02 18.39 -17.19
CA ASP A 310 11.54 18.52 -18.57
C ASP A 310 11.93 17.33 -19.45
N HIS A 311 13.05 16.67 -19.13
CA HIS A 311 13.53 15.45 -19.80
C HIS A 311 12.60 14.23 -19.63
N ARG A 312 11.65 14.27 -18.67
CA ARG A 312 10.68 13.20 -18.38
C ARG A 312 9.23 13.69 -18.49
N ALA A 313 8.99 14.76 -19.25
CA ALA A 313 7.69 15.41 -19.37
C ALA A 313 6.53 14.44 -19.70
N ILE A 314 6.72 13.50 -20.63
CA ILE A 314 5.69 12.53 -21.04
C ILE A 314 5.20 11.68 -19.85
N MET A 315 6.11 11.24 -18.99
CA MET A 315 5.77 10.45 -17.81
C MET A 315 5.00 11.27 -16.79
N ILE A 316 5.41 12.52 -16.58
CA ILE A 316 4.78 13.43 -15.64
C ILE A 316 3.39 13.83 -16.12
N ASP A 317 3.22 14.11 -17.41
CA ASP A 317 1.91 14.36 -18.00
C ASP A 317 1.01 13.13 -17.86
N SER A 318 1.54 11.93 -18.11
CA SER A 318 0.80 10.69 -17.91
C SER A 318 0.40 10.48 -16.44
N MET A 319 1.30 10.78 -15.49
CA MET A 319 1.00 10.74 -14.07
C MET A 319 -0.11 11.72 -13.72
N LEU A 320 0.03 13.01 -14.06
CA LEU A 320 -0.95 14.05 -13.75
C LEU A 320 -2.32 13.73 -14.35
N HIS A 321 -2.37 13.28 -15.60
CA HIS A 321 -3.60 12.86 -16.25
C HIS A 321 -4.24 11.66 -15.54
N THR A 322 -3.43 10.71 -15.06
CA THR A 322 -3.93 9.53 -14.32
C THR A 322 -4.48 9.93 -12.94
N ILE A 323 -3.78 10.79 -12.20
CA ILE A 323 -4.24 11.31 -10.89
C ILE A 323 -5.55 12.10 -11.07
N TYR A 324 -5.63 12.95 -12.11
CA TYR A 324 -6.85 13.67 -12.44
C TYR A 324 -8.01 12.73 -12.80
N ARG A 325 -7.75 11.65 -13.54
CA ARG A 325 -8.78 10.64 -13.82
C ARG A 325 -9.24 9.95 -12.54
N LEU A 326 -8.32 9.64 -11.61
CA LEU A 326 -8.65 9.04 -10.33
C LEU A 326 -9.56 9.94 -9.47
N SER A 327 -9.35 11.26 -9.46
CA SER A 327 -10.21 12.19 -8.67
C SER A 327 -11.69 12.13 -9.08
N ARG A 328 -11.94 11.80 -10.35
CA ARG A 328 -13.28 11.63 -10.92
C ARG A 328 -13.87 10.22 -10.74
N GLY A 329 -13.16 9.35 -10.01
CA GLY A 329 -13.54 7.96 -9.78
C GLY A 329 -14.87 7.79 -9.05
N ARG A 330 -15.59 6.71 -9.36
CA ARG A 330 -16.93 6.46 -8.81
C ARG A 330 -16.88 5.98 -7.36
N ALA A 331 -15.98 5.04 -7.07
CA ALA A 331 -15.89 4.33 -5.81
C ALA A 331 -14.80 4.90 -4.88
N LEU A 332 -14.94 6.18 -4.54
CA LEU A 332 -14.04 6.87 -3.61
C LEU A 332 -14.82 7.54 -2.47
N THR A 333 -14.29 7.43 -1.26
CA THR A 333 -14.77 8.18 -0.10
C THR A 333 -14.41 9.66 -0.24
N LYS A 334 -15.06 10.53 0.55
CA LYS A 334 -14.73 11.96 0.57
C LYS A 334 -13.26 12.18 0.94
N ALA A 335 -12.79 11.54 2.01
CA ALA A 335 -11.40 11.67 2.46
C ALA A 335 -10.38 11.23 1.39
N GLN A 336 -10.68 10.18 0.62
CA GLN A 336 -9.82 9.76 -0.49
C GLN A 336 -9.76 10.81 -1.61
N ARG A 337 -10.89 11.47 -1.93
CA ARG A 337 -10.91 12.55 -2.91
C ARG A 337 -10.10 13.75 -2.44
N ASP A 338 -10.25 14.13 -1.17
CA ASP A 338 -9.49 15.24 -0.57
C ASP A 338 -7.97 15.00 -0.72
N VAL A 339 -7.50 13.77 -0.44
CA VAL A 339 -6.07 13.39 -0.65
C VAL A 339 -5.64 13.49 -2.11
N ILE A 340 -6.46 13.03 -3.05
CA ILE A 340 -6.13 13.10 -4.49
C ILE A 340 -6.06 14.55 -4.96
N GLU A 341 -7.01 15.39 -4.53
CA GLU A 341 -7.05 16.81 -4.87
C GLU A 341 -5.85 17.57 -4.30
N ASP A 342 -5.50 17.33 -3.03
CA ASP A 342 -4.32 17.92 -2.39
C ASP A 342 -3.03 17.53 -3.13
N CYS A 343 -2.89 16.27 -3.52
CA CYS A 343 -1.76 15.79 -4.30
C CYS A 343 -1.66 16.50 -5.65
N LEU A 344 -2.77 16.55 -6.39
CA LEU A 344 -2.84 17.19 -7.69
C LEU A 344 -2.50 18.68 -7.60
N MET A 345 -3.02 19.37 -6.59
CA MET A 345 -2.73 20.79 -6.35
C MET A 345 -1.26 21.04 -6.00
N SER A 346 -0.65 20.17 -5.19
CA SER A 346 0.78 20.26 -4.84
C SER A 346 1.67 20.04 -6.07
N LEU A 347 1.37 19.02 -6.88
CA LEU A 347 2.12 18.72 -8.10
C LEU A 347 1.98 19.83 -9.16
N CYS A 348 0.78 20.36 -9.37
CA CYS A 348 0.55 21.45 -10.34
C CYS A 348 1.33 22.72 -9.99
N LYS A 349 1.53 23.00 -8.69
CA LYS A 349 2.35 24.14 -8.24
C LYS A 349 3.83 23.95 -8.60
N SER A 350 4.35 22.74 -8.57
CA SER A 350 5.78 22.46 -8.71
C SER A 350 6.22 22.17 -10.15
N VAL A 351 5.36 21.59 -10.99
CA VAL A 351 5.68 21.23 -12.39
C VAL A 351 5.70 22.47 -13.31
N THR A 352 6.57 22.49 -14.33
CA THR A 352 6.77 23.61 -15.27
C THR A 352 5.49 23.98 -16.06
N PRO A 353 5.34 25.26 -16.50
CA PRO A 353 4.10 25.79 -17.07
C PRO A 353 3.59 25.09 -18.34
N HIS A 354 4.43 24.39 -19.10
CA HIS A 354 3.99 23.66 -20.29
C HIS A 354 3.06 22.48 -19.97
N ALA A 355 3.34 21.71 -18.92
CA ALA A 355 2.45 20.66 -18.42
C ALA A 355 1.25 21.24 -17.63
N ARG A 356 1.39 22.45 -17.05
CA ARG A 356 0.28 23.15 -16.38
C ARG A 356 -0.86 23.49 -17.34
N VAL A 357 -0.62 23.81 -18.61
CA VAL A 357 -1.71 24.26 -19.51
C VAL A 357 -2.72 23.15 -19.80
N CYS A 358 -2.29 21.90 -19.96
CA CYS A 358 -3.20 20.78 -20.25
C CYS A 358 -4.06 20.41 -19.02
N VAL A 359 -3.44 20.44 -17.82
CA VAL A 359 -4.09 20.03 -16.57
C VAL A 359 -4.86 21.19 -15.92
N CYS A 360 -4.35 22.42 -15.93
CA CYS A 360 -5.06 23.59 -15.36
C CYS A 360 -6.34 23.92 -16.13
N VAL A 361 -6.43 23.69 -17.45
CA VAL A 361 -7.71 23.86 -18.17
C VAL A 361 -8.75 22.85 -17.67
N CYS A 362 -8.34 21.62 -17.34
CA CYS A 362 -9.23 20.61 -16.78
C CYS A 362 -9.55 20.83 -15.29
N VAL A 363 -8.56 21.19 -14.48
CA VAL A 363 -8.67 21.34 -13.02
C VAL A 363 -9.34 22.65 -12.64
N CYS A 364 -9.06 23.77 -13.32
CA CYS A 364 -9.79 25.02 -13.09
C CYS A 364 -11.26 24.87 -13.48
N VAL A 365 -11.59 24.15 -14.56
CA VAL A 365 -12.99 23.88 -14.92
C VAL A 365 -13.65 22.98 -13.87
N CYS A 366 -12.97 21.96 -13.36
CA CYS A 366 -13.54 21.06 -12.35
C CYS A 366 -13.69 21.70 -10.96
N VAL A 367 -12.70 22.43 -10.45
CA VAL A 367 -12.81 23.13 -9.16
C VAL A 367 -13.89 24.21 -9.23
N CYS A 368 -13.94 24.98 -10.32
CA CYS A 368 -15.00 25.97 -10.52
C CYS A 368 -16.38 25.32 -10.62
N VAL A 369 -16.55 24.22 -11.36
CA VAL A 369 -17.84 23.50 -11.47
C VAL A 369 -18.24 22.84 -10.15
N SER A 370 -17.29 22.30 -9.38
CA SER A 370 -17.57 21.67 -8.08
C SER A 370 -18.05 22.69 -7.06
N VAL A 371 -17.33 23.82 -6.95
CA VAL A 371 -17.72 24.96 -6.10
C VAL A 371 -19.06 25.53 -6.56
N LEU A 372 -19.27 25.71 -7.87
CA LEU A 372 -20.54 26.18 -8.44
C LEU A 372 -21.70 25.21 -8.18
N VAL A 373 -21.50 23.90 -8.28
CA VAL A 373 -22.56 22.90 -8.01
C VAL A 373 -22.90 22.86 -6.51
N SER A 374 -21.90 22.94 -5.63
CA SER A 374 -22.16 23.04 -4.17
C SER A 374 -22.87 24.34 -3.78
N VAL A 375 -22.58 25.46 -4.45
CA VAL A 375 -23.27 26.74 -4.25
C VAL A 375 -24.67 26.73 -4.89
N SER A 376 -24.84 26.09 -6.05
CA SER A 376 -26.12 25.98 -6.76
C SER A 376 -27.10 25.00 -6.09
N ALA A 377 -26.61 23.98 -5.39
CA ALA A 377 -27.46 23.09 -4.59
C ALA A 377 -28.09 23.80 -3.37
N ALA A 378 -27.51 24.93 -2.93
CA ALA A 378 -28.04 25.75 -1.85
C ALA A 378 -29.07 26.81 -2.34
N LEU A 379 -29.14 27.10 -3.64
CA LEU A 379 -30.07 28.05 -4.23
C LEU A 379 -30.62 27.53 -5.58
N ILE A 380 -31.87 27.05 -5.59
CA ILE A 380 -32.64 26.81 -6.82
C ILE A 380 -33.90 27.70 -6.71
N PRO A 381 -34.21 28.57 -7.72
CA PRO A 381 -34.47 28.14 -9.09
C PRO A 381 -33.97 29.08 -10.21
N THR A 382 -32.83 28.77 -10.85
CA THR A 382 -32.41 29.38 -12.14
C THR A 382 -31.54 28.42 -12.99
N VAL A 383 -31.96 27.15 -13.15
CA VAL A 383 -31.09 26.07 -13.67
C VAL A 383 -30.96 26.02 -15.22
N LEU A 384 -31.72 26.78 -15.99
CA LEU A 384 -31.78 26.59 -17.45
C LEU A 384 -30.79 27.45 -18.26
N VAL A 385 -30.39 28.62 -17.76
CA VAL A 385 -29.45 29.52 -18.48
C VAL A 385 -27.99 29.12 -18.28
N LEU A 386 -27.65 28.58 -17.10
CA LEU A 386 -26.27 28.21 -16.75
C LEU A 386 -25.78 26.97 -17.51
N ARG A 387 -26.65 26.00 -17.81
CA ARG A 387 -26.31 24.81 -18.62
C ARG A 387 -25.88 25.16 -20.05
N SER A 388 -26.47 26.20 -20.65
CA SER A 388 -26.13 26.65 -22.00
C SER A 388 -24.73 27.29 -22.05
N LEU A 389 -24.40 28.13 -21.06
CA LEU A 389 -23.10 28.78 -20.97
C LEU A 389 -21.95 27.81 -20.67
N ILE A 390 -22.21 26.78 -19.85
CA ILE A 390 -21.23 25.72 -19.55
C ILE A 390 -21.00 24.82 -20.78
N SER A 391 -22.04 24.53 -21.57
CA SER A 391 -21.89 23.80 -22.83
C SER A 391 -21.06 24.57 -23.86
N LEU A 392 -21.18 25.90 -23.88
CA LEU A 392 -20.44 26.76 -24.80
C LEU A 392 -18.97 26.94 -24.40
N SER A 393 -18.67 26.95 -23.10
CA SER A 393 -17.29 27.01 -22.60
C SER A 393 -16.57 25.67 -22.72
N LEU A 394 -17.27 24.54 -22.54
CA LEU A 394 -16.72 23.21 -22.82
C LEU A 394 -16.43 23.00 -24.31
N SER A 395 -17.30 23.49 -25.21
CA SER A 395 -17.06 23.37 -26.66
C SER A 395 -15.92 24.26 -27.15
N LEU A 396 -15.77 25.47 -26.60
CA LEU A 396 -14.62 26.34 -26.88
C LEU A 396 -13.30 25.76 -26.36
N SER A 397 -13.29 25.15 -25.18
CA SER A 397 -12.08 24.56 -24.60
C SER A 397 -11.66 23.25 -25.29
N LEU A 398 -12.63 22.42 -25.72
CA LEU A 398 -12.33 21.25 -26.56
C LEU A 398 -11.79 21.65 -27.94
N SER A 399 -12.35 22.71 -28.55
CA SER A 399 -11.89 23.17 -29.86
C SER A 399 -10.51 23.84 -29.81
N LEU A 400 -10.17 24.56 -28.74
CA LEU A 400 -8.82 25.09 -28.55
C LEU A 400 -7.79 23.98 -28.28
N SER A 401 -8.15 22.95 -27.49
CA SER A 401 -7.23 21.84 -27.22
C SER A 401 -6.99 20.94 -28.44
N LEU A 402 -8.01 20.70 -29.27
CA LEU A 402 -7.87 20.02 -30.57
C LEU A 402 -7.04 20.84 -31.58
N SER A 403 -7.20 22.16 -31.63
CA SER A 403 -6.42 23.00 -32.55
C SER A 403 -4.95 23.17 -32.15
N LEU A 404 -4.65 23.22 -30.85
CA LEU A 404 -3.26 23.19 -30.36
C LEU A 404 -2.58 21.83 -30.60
N SER A 405 -3.28 20.71 -30.40
CA SER A 405 -2.72 19.39 -30.67
C SER A 405 -2.50 19.10 -32.16
N LEU A 406 -3.38 19.61 -33.04
CA LEU A 406 -3.20 19.54 -34.51
C LEU A 406 -2.08 20.44 -35.03
N SER A 407 -1.86 21.62 -34.43
CA SER A 407 -0.77 22.52 -34.84
C SER A 407 0.61 22.02 -34.40
N LEU A 408 0.71 21.35 -33.24
CA LEU A 408 1.93 20.72 -32.75
C LEU A 408 2.31 19.43 -33.51
N SER A 409 1.33 18.70 -34.05
CA SER A 409 1.58 17.50 -34.88
C SER A 409 1.94 17.81 -36.34
N LEU A 410 1.70 19.04 -36.79
CA LEU A 410 2.12 19.53 -38.12
C LEU A 410 3.47 20.28 -38.09
N SER A 411 4.06 20.49 -36.90
CA SER A 411 5.32 21.22 -36.70
C SER A 411 6.49 20.36 -36.18
N LEU A 412 6.27 19.04 -36.06
CA LEU A 412 7.28 17.97 -35.96
C LEU A 412 7.31 17.21 -37.29
#